data_AF-A0A626M352-F1
#
_entry.id   AF-A0A626M352-F1
#
_cell.length_a   1.000
_cell.length_b   1.000
_cell.length_c   1.000
_cell.angle_alpha   90.00
_cell.angle_beta   90.00
_cell.angle_gamma   90.00
#
_symmetry.space_group_name_H-M   'P 1'
#
loop_
_entity.id
_entity.type
_entity.pdbx_description
1 polymer ?
#
loop_
_entity_poly.entity_id
_entity_poly.type
_entity_poly.pdbx_seq_one_letter_code
_entity_poly.pdbx_strand_id
1 'polypeptide(L)'
;MNVLKINNTDSLLRDYYQLDEASEKIGCNEKDILWFARERDVELCMEFHDDEYDVSCGLKIDGQMDEFLSNLKVLPRDRNGNIMLSDLSSIRIPDENNLIDKNGFIRCFISGLWAVDYEYKDLLVKHEGQPDSWPLHFLVAGTPNVNCKAMLYVNYDEKENYYLFEVLWITKVQIQKFIDLVSCEQKRIKNTNKYKSQSEAQKQKHAVPRAEILMAIIALYHRDMRLRRESPAAIADYLFQHASEFWPKTGEPPLSYDTVVSLLRSCMKNIKFN
;
A
#
# COMPACT_ATOMS: atom_id res chain seq x y z
N MET A 1 5.72 15.42 10.15
CA MET A 1 6.92 14.99 9.42
C MET A 1 6.49 14.57 8.03
N ASN A 2 7.03 15.23 7.00
CA ASN A 2 6.98 14.69 5.64
C ASN A 2 8.06 13.61 5.58
N VAL A 3 7.65 12.40 5.25
CA VAL A 3 8.55 11.24 5.14
C VAL A 3 9.36 11.30 3.85
N LEU A 4 8.86 12.00 2.83
CA LEU A 4 9.47 12.11 1.51
C LEU A 4 10.18 13.46 1.33
N LYS A 5 11.28 13.48 0.58
CA LYS A 5 12.02 14.69 0.16
C LYS A 5 11.27 15.50 -0.90
N ILE A 6 10.49 14.85 -1.75
CA ILE A 6 9.64 15.47 -2.78
C ILE A 6 8.17 15.12 -2.56
N ASN A 7 7.28 16.01 -2.96
CA ASN A 7 5.83 15.82 -2.87
C ASN A 7 5.15 15.64 -4.25
N ASN A 8 5.91 15.84 -5.33
CA ASN A 8 5.49 15.62 -6.71
C ASN A 8 6.74 15.38 -7.58
N THR A 9 6.52 15.12 -8.86
CA THR A 9 7.58 14.82 -9.82
C THR A 9 8.01 16.01 -10.68
N ASP A 10 7.54 17.23 -10.39
CA ASP A 10 7.82 18.40 -11.22
C ASP A 10 9.32 18.73 -11.28
N SER A 11 10.06 18.43 -10.21
CA SER A 11 11.52 18.62 -10.12
C SER A 11 12.34 17.55 -10.86
N LEU A 12 11.69 16.49 -11.35
CA LEU A 12 12.35 15.40 -12.09
C LEU A 12 12.47 15.77 -13.56
N LEU A 13 13.72 15.85 -14.05
CA LEU A 13 14.05 16.24 -15.42
C LEU A 13 13.98 15.10 -16.45
N ARG A 14 14.06 13.84 -16.00
CA ARG A 14 14.03 12.66 -16.87
C ARG A 14 12.71 11.93 -16.76
N ASP A 15 12.38 11.17 -17.79
CA ASP A 15 11.14 10.40 -17.87
C ASP A 15 11.20 9.11 -17.05
N TYR A 16 12.40 8.63 -16.71
CA TYR A 16 12.62 7.45 -15.89
C TYR A 16 13.97 7.52 -15.16
N TYR A 17 14.06 6.78 -14.06
CA TYR A 17 15.20 6.75 -13.15
C TYR A 17 15.49 5.32 -12.71
N GLN A 18 16.75 5.01 -12.43
CA GLN A 18 17.12 3.77 -11.76
C GLN A 18 16.51 3.78 -10.36
N LEU A 19 16.18 2.60 -9.84
CA LEU A 19 15.43 2.47 -8.59
C LEU A 19 16.17 3.08 -7.39
N ASP A 20 17.49 2.90 -7.35
CA ASP A 20 18.39 3.47 -6.35
C ASP A 20 18.35 5.01 -6.39
N GLU A 21 18.52 5.60 -7.57
CA GLU A 21 18.48 7.05 -7.74
C GLU A 21 17.08 7.62 -7.45
N ALA A 22 16.03 6.90 -7.86
CA ALA A 22 14.66 7.28 -7.55
C ALA A 22 14.44 7.29 -6.04
N SER A 23 14.94 6.29 -5.31
CA SER A 23 14.86 6.21 -3.84
C SER A 23 15.55 7.40 -3.17
N GLU A 24 16.71 7.81 -3.67
CA GLU A 24 17.46 8.95 -3.13
C GLU A 24 16.71 10.27 -3.34
N LYS A 25 16.13 10.47 -4.53
CA LYS A 25 15.35 11.68 -4.86
C LYS A 25 14.04 11.74 -4.10
N ILE A 26 13.34 10.62 -4.02
CA ILE A 26 12.09 10.51 -3.26
C ILE A 26 12.35 10.66 -1.76
N GLY A 27 13.52 10.21 -1.29
CA GLY A 27 13.89 10.19 0.12
C GLY A 27 13.29 9.02 0.89
N CYS A 28 13.14 7.86 0.24
CA CYS A 28 12.67 6.62 0.87
C CYS A 28 13.65 5.48 0.65
N ASN A 29 13.40 4.33 1.27
CA ASN A 29 14.19 3.13 1.00
C ASN A 29 13.70 2.46 -0.30
N GLU A 30 14.60 1.89 -1.10
CA GLU A 30 14.24 1.10 -2.28
C GLU A 30 13.25 -0.02 -1.94
N LYS A 31 13.42 -0.67 -0.78
CA LYS A 31 12.53 -1.73 -0.28
C LYS A 31 11.09 -1.26 -0.12
N ASP A 32 10.89 0.01 0.25
CA ASP A 32 9.54 0.58 0.32
C ASP A 32 8.94 0.70 -1.09
N ILE A 33 9.72 1.15 -2.08
CA ILE A 33 9.28 1.24 -3.46
C ILE A 33 8.91 -0.15 -4.00
N LEU A 34 9.75 -1.16 -3.76
CA LEU A 34 9.49 -2.56 -4.13
C LEU A 34 8.18 -3.07 -3.51
N TRP A 35 7.98 -2.82 -2.21
CA TRP A 35 6.76 -3.23 -1.50
C TRP A 35 5.50 -2.58 -2.10
N PHE A 36 5.55 -1.27 -2.39
CA PHE A 36 4.44 -0.56 -3.02
C PHE A 36 4.20 -1.02 -4.47
N ALA A 37 5.24 -1.37 -5.21
CA ALA A 37 5.12 -1.92 -6.57
C ALA A 37 4.37 -3.25 -6.60
N ARG A 38 4.61 -4.10 -5.60
CA ARG A 38 3.90 -5.36 -5.41
C ARG A 38 2.44 -5.15 -4.99
N GLU A 39 2.19 -4.24 -4.05
CA GLU A 39 0.88 -4.09 -3.39
C GLU A 39 -0.10 -3.15 -4.08
N ARG A 40 0.40 -2.17 -4.83
CA ARG A 40 -0.38 -0.99 -5.27
C ARG A 40 -0.14 -0.62 -6.73
N ASP A 41 0.23 -1.61 -7.53
CA ASP A 41 0.27 -1.50 -8.99
C ASP A 41 1.25 -0.41 -9.48
N VAL A 42 2.39 -0.25 -8.80
CA VAL A 42 3.48 0.58 -9.35
C VAL A 42 4.29 -0.29 -10.31
N GLU A 43 4.51 0.21 -11.52
CA GLU A 43 5.30 -0.49 -12.52
C GLU A 43 6.79 -0.30 -12.25
N LEU A 44 7.52 -1.40 -12.29
CA LEU A 44 8.98 -1.43 -12.30
C LEU A 44 9.38 -2.05 -13.64
N CYS A 45 10.42 -1.51 -14.26
CA CYS A 45 10.81 -1.87 -15.60
C CYS A 45 12.26 -2.36 -15.63
N MET A 46 12.57 -3.19 -16.62
CA MET A 46 13.93 -3.45 -17.06
C MET A 46 14.11 -2.87 -18.46
N GLU A 47 15.32 -2.38 -18.75
CA GLU A 47 15.66 -1.80 -20.05
C GLU A 47 16.28 -2.88 -20.94
N PHE A 48 15.82 -2.93 -22.19
CA PHE A 48 16.34 -3.80 -23.23
C PHE A 48 16.88 -2.96 -24.37
N HIS A 49 18.04 -3.37 -24.89
CA HIS A 49 18.67 -2.75 -26.06
C HIS A 49 18.67 -3.74 -27.23
N ASP A 50 18.29 -3.23 -28.40
CA ASP A 50 18.32 -3.97 -29.66
C ASP A 50 19.73 -3.80 -30.25
N ASP A 51 20.68 -4.59 -29.73
CA ASP A 51 22.11 -4.52 -30.03
C ASP A 51 22.55 -5.59 -31.06
N GLU A 52 23.83 -5.59 -31.45
CA GLU A 52 24.44 -6.47 -32.46
C GLU A 52 24.21 -7.98 -32.28
N TYR A 53 23.75 -8.42 -31.11
CA TYR A 53 23.55 -9.82 -30.77
C TYR A 53 22.14 -10.37 -31.04
N ASP A 54 21.23 -9.57 -31.63
CA ASP A 54 19.93 -9.99 -32.20
C ASP A 54 19.27 -11.14 -31.43
N VAL A 55 18.80 -10.86 -30.20
CA VAL A 55 18.25 -11.92 -29.35
C VAL A 55 16.76 -12.09 -29.53
N SER A 56 16.37 -13.31 -29.88
CA SER A 56 14.98 -13.60 -30.23
C SER A 56 14.12 -13.80 -28.97
N CYS A 57 12.99 -13.11 -28.93
CA CYS A 57 11.96 -13.23 -27.90
C CYS A 57 10.65 -13.77 -28.49
N GLY A 58 9.85 -14.40 -27.63
CA GLY A 58 8.50 -14.84 -27.96
C GLY A 58 7.45 -13.86 -27.42
N LEU A 59 6.75 -13.17 -28.30
CA LEU A 59 5.62 -12.32 -27.94
C LEU A 59 4.32 -13.11 -28.01
N LYS A 60 3.68 -13.29 -26.86
CA LYS A 60 2.35 -13.85 -26.73
C LYS A 60 1.34 -12.72 -26.59
N ILE A 61 0.26 -12.79 -27.36
CA ILE A 61 -0.86 -11.87 -27.20
C ILE A 61 -2.07 -12.60 -26.62
N ASP A 62 -2.87 -11.87 -25.84
CA ASP A 62 -4.18 -12.31 -25.38
C ASP A 62 -5.24 -11.69 -26.31
N GLY A 63 -5.61 -12.43 -27.36
CA GLY A 63 -6.52 -11.93 -28.40
C GLY A 63 -6.39 -12.69 -29.73
N GLN A 64 -7.02 -12.14 -30.78
CA GLN A 64 -6.92 -12.69 -32.13
C GLN A 64 -5.58 -12.32 -32.77
N MET A 65 -4.74 -13.33 -33.02
CA MET A 65 -3.40 -13.17 -33.61
C MET A 65 -3.43 -12.46 -34.96
N ASP A 66 -4.37 -12.84 -35.83
CA ASP A 66 -4.47 -12.27 -37.17
C ASP A 66 -4.80 -10.77 -37.15
N GLU A 67 -5.69 -10.36 -36.24
CA GLU A 67 -6.05 -8.95 -36.04
C GLU A 67 -4.84 -8.16 -35.54
N PHE A 68 -4.13 -8.67 -34.54
CA PHE A 68 -2.92 -8.04 -34.02
C PHE A 68 -1.87 -7.85 -35.11
N LEU A 69 -1.55 -8.92 -35.86
CA LEU A 69 -0.56 -8.87 -36.94
C LEU A 69 -0.94 -7.87 -38.03
N SER A 70 -2.24 -7.76 -38.36
CA SER A 70 -2.72 -6.77 -39.32
C SER A 70 -2.54 -5.34 -38.82
N ASN A 71 -2.70 -5.11 -37.51
CA ASN A 71 -2.61 -3.79 -36.88
C ASN A 71 -1.17 -3.32 -36.68
N LEU A 72 -0.17 -4.22 -36.62
CA LEU A 72 1.24 -3.86 -36.46
C LEU A 72 1.77 -2.90 -37.54
N LYS A 73 1.17 -2.92 -38.73
CA LYS A 73 1.54 -2.02 -39.85
C LYS A 73 1.13 -0.57 -39.60
N VAL A 74 0.11 -0.35 -38.76
CA VAL A 74 -0.46 0.99 -38.48
C VAL A 74 0.12 1.59 -37.20
N LEU A 75 0.76 0.78 -36.36
CA LEU A 75 1.37 1.23 -35.11
C LEU A 75 2.53 2.21 -35.35
N PRO A 76 2.72 3.17 -34.42
CA PRO A 76 3.82 4.12 -34.49
C PRO A 76 5.16 3.41 -34.45
N ARG A 77 6.18 4.06 -35.02
CA ARG A 77 7.56 3.58 -35.05
C ARG A 77 8.46 4.47 -34.21
N ASP A 78 9.42 3.86 -33.55
CA ASP A 78 10.44 4.60 -32.83
C ASP A 78 11.52 5.16 -33.77
N ARG A 79 12.56 5.77 -33.19
CA ARG A 79 13.65 6.39 -33.96
C ARG A 79 14.47 5.38 -34.77
N ASN A 80 14.43 4.10 -34.40
CA ASN A 80 15.13 3.01 -35.06
C ASN A 80 14.24 2.28 -36.08
N GLY A 81 12.96 2.67 -36.20
CA GLY A 81 11.98 2.04 -37.09
C GLY A 81 11.26 0.84 -36.47
N ASN A 82 11.51 0.54 -35.19
CA ASN A 82 10.86 -0.56 -34.48
C ASN A 82 9.40 -0.22 -34.17
N ILE A 83 8.54 -1.23 -34.10
CA ILE A 83 7.11 -1.09 -33.80
C ILE A 83 6.93 -0.74 -32.32
N MET A 84 6.32 0.39 -32.03
CA MET A 84 6.05 0.82 -30.65
C MET A 84 4.75 0.21 -30.15
N LEU A 85 4.84 -0.78 -29.25
CA LEU A 85 3.69 -1.35 -28.55
C LEU A 85 3.14 -0.40 -27.47
N SER A 86 3.99 0.49 -26.97
CA SER A 86 3.64 1.61 -26.09
C SER A 86 4.58 2.78 -26.33
N ASP A 87 4.44 3.85 -25.55
CA ASP A 87 5.41 4.95 -25.48
C ASP A 87 6.80 4.55 -24.99
N LEU A 88 6.95 3.36 -24.37
CA LEU A 88 8.20 2.90 -23.76
C LEU A 88 8.72 1.55 -24.29
N SER A 89 7.87 0.70 -24.87
CA SER A 89 8.21 -0.66 -25.30
C SER A 89 8.11 -0.79 -26.83
N SER A 90 9.22 -1.19 -27.45
CA SER A 90 9.33 -1.39 -28.89
C SER A 90 9.65 -2.85 -29.24
N ILE A 91 9.15 -3.31 -30.39
CA ILE A 91 9.47 -4.61 -30.98
C ILE A 91 9.93 -4.49 -32.43
N ARG A 92 10.84 -5.35 -32.84
CA ARG A 92 11.20 -5.59 -34.24
C ARG A 92 10.83 -7.02 -34.58
N ILE A 93 10.21 -7.22 -35.74
CA ILE A 93 9.83 -8.57 -36.18
C ILE A 93 10.78 -8.96 -37.32
N PRO A 94 11.45 -10.13 -37.24
CA PRO A 94 12.28 -10.63 -38.33
C PRO A 94 11.43 -10.89 -39.59
N ASP A 95 12.09 -11.06 -40.74
CA ASP A 95 11.43 -11.35 -42.03
C ASP A 95 10.29 -12.39 -41.91
N GLU A 96 9.25 -12.25 -42.74
CA GLU A 96 7.96 -12.98 -42.64
C GLU A 96 8.08 -14.53 -42.61
N ASN A 97 9.24 -15.08 -42.96
CA ASN A 97 9.53 -16.50 -42.86
C ASN A 97 9.80 -16.90 -41.40
N ASN A 98 8.93 -17.72 -40.81
CA ASN A 98 8.96 -18.17 -39.40
C ASN A 98 8.60 -17.09 -38.37
N LEU A 99 7.56 -16.31 -38.66
CA LEU A 99 6.96 -15.34 -37.74
C LEU A 99 6.54 -15.93 -36.39
N ILE A 100 6.06 -17.18 -36.41
CA ILE A 100 5.54 -17.88 -35.22
C ILE A 100 6.54 -18.97 -34.83
N ASP A 101 6.93 -19.00 -33.56
CA ASP A 101 7.80 -20.02 -33.00
C ASP A 101 7.05 -21.36 -32.76
N LYS A 102 7.78 -22.37 -32.28
CA LYS A 102 7.20 -23.71 -32.02
C LYS A 102 6.13 -23.71 -30.92
N ASN A 103 6.10 -22.67 -30.08
CA ASN A 103 5.16 -22.51 -28.98
C ASN A 103 3.93 -21.68 -29.36
N GLY A 104 3.86 -21.17 -30.59
CA GLY A 104 2.77 -20.31 -31.06
C GLY A 104 2.96 -18.82 -30.75
N PHE A 105 4.16 -18.39 -30.35
CA PHE A 105 4.47 -16.99 -30.06
C PHE A 105 5.06 -16.28 -31.26
N ILE A 106 4.81 -14.97 -31.38
CA ILE A 106 5.44 -14.16 -32.42
C ILE A 106 6.91 -13.99 -32.07
N ARG A 107 7.81 -14.40 -32.96
CA ARG A 107 9.23 -14.13 -32.81
C ARG A 107 9.49 -12.64 -33.01
N CYS A 108 10.18 -12.00 -32.08
CA CYS A 108 10.53 -10.59 -32.17
C CYS A 108 11.85 -10.28 -31.44
N PHE A 109 12.44 -9.14 -31.75
CA PHE A 109 13.48 -8.48 -30.97
C PHE A 109 12.84 -7.32 -30.22
N ILE A 110 13.42 -6.91 -29.12
CA ILE A 110 12.83 -5.96 -28.19
C ILE A 110 13.78 -4.81 -27.89
N SER A 111 13.21 -3.64 -27.66
CA SER A 111 13.94 -2.48 -27.18
C SER A 111 13.07 -1.64 -26.24
N GLY A 112 13.72 -0.80 -25.44
CA GLY A 112 13.08 0.11 -24.51
C GLY A 112 12.79 -0.52 -23.16
N LEU A 113 11.87 0.07 -22.41
CA LEU A 113 11.50 -0.38 -21.07
C LEU A 113 10.36 -1.38 -21.13
N TRP A 114 10.50 -2.47 -20.38
CA TRP A 114 9.49 -3.51 -20.24
C TRP A 114 9.19 -3.75 -18.78
N ALA A 115 7.91 -3.83 -18.43
CA ALA A 115 7.48 -3.94 -17.04
C ALA A 115 7.65 -5.37 -16.55
N VAL A 116 8.21 -5.53 -15.35
CA VAL A 116 8.24 -6.85 -14.70
C VAL A 116 6.83 -7.24 -14.25
N ASP A 117 6.53 -8.53 -14.36
CA ASP A 117 5.23 -9.07 -14.00
C ASP A 117 5.02 -9.12 -12.47
N TYR A 118 3.81 -9.47 -12.04
CA TYR A 118 3.49 -9.53 -10.61
C TYR A 118 4.23 -10.65 -9.88
N GLU A 119 4.46 -11.80 -10.53
CA GLU A 119 5.18 -12.91 -9.89
C GLU A 119 6.65 -12.54 -9.63
N TYR A 120 7.28 -11.82 -10.56
CA TYR A 120 8.64 -11.34 -10.33
C TYR A 120 8.70 -10.25 -9.26
N LYS A 121 7.68 -9.38 -9.15
CA LYS A 121 7.60 -8.41 -8.04
C LYS A 121 7.53 -9.10 -6.68
N ASP A 122 6.87 -10.25 -6.57
CA ASP A 122 6.88 -11.05 -5.33
C ASP A 122 8.29 -11.55 -4.97
N LEU A 123 9.06 -12.00 -5.97
CA LEU A 123 10.47 -12.39 -5.78
C LEU A 123 11.34 -11.20 -5.39
N LEU A 124 11.18 -10.05 -6.05
CA LEU A 124 11.89 -8.81 -5.72
C LEU A 124 11.66 -8.40 -4.27
N VAL A 125 10.41 -8.44 -3.78
CA VAL A 125 10.10 -8.12 -2.38
C VAL A 125 10.71 -9.15 -1.42
N LYS A 126 10.61 -10.45 -1.73
CA LYS A 126 11.13 -11.53 -0.89
C LYS A 126 12.65 -11.50 -0.76
N HIS A 127 13.35 -11.16 -1.83
CA HIS A 127 14.82 -11.10 -1.90
C HIS A 127 15.36 -9.67 -1.81
N GLU A 128 14.55 -8.72 -1.35
CA GLU A 128 14.93 -7.32 -1.12
C GLU A 128 15.62 -6.63 -2.32
N GLY A 129 15.17 -6.94 -3.54
CA GLY A 129 15.70 -6.38 -4.79
C GLY A 129 16.80 -7.21 -5.46
N GLN A 130 17.26 -8.30 -4.82
CA GLN A 130 18.33 -9.16 -5.34
C GLN A 130 17.85 -10.62 -5.52
N PRO A 131 16.90 -10.87 -6.43
CA PRO A 131 16.39 -12.22 -6.67
C PRO A 131 17.45 -13.10 -7.36
N ASP A 132 17.48 -14.38 -7.01
CA ASP A 132 18.42 -15.36 -7.59
C ASP A 132 18.03 -15.82 -9.01
N SER A 133 16.90 -15.34 -9.52
CA SER A 133 16.34 -15.73 -10.81
C SER A 133 15.91 -14.52 -11.62
N TRP A 134 15.84 -14.67 -12.93
CA TRP A 134 15.33 -13.68 -13.88
C TRP A 134 13.80 -13.80 -14.08
N PRO A 135 13.12 -12.75 -14.55
CA PRO A 135 11.68 -12.78 -14.82
C PRO A 135 11.34 -13.77 -15.93
N LEU A 136 10.30 -14.60 -15.76
CA LEU A 136 9.92 -15.52 -16.84
C LEU A 136 9.30 -14.79 -18.05
N HIS A 137 8.61 -13.69 -17.79
CA HIS A 137 7.99 -12.88 -18.80
C HIS A 137 7.91 -11.42 -18.37
N PHE A 138 7.75 -10.54 -19.34
CA PHE A 138 7.56 -9.11 -19.16
C PHE A 138 6.23 -8.66 -19.75
N LEU A 139 5.78 -7.51 -19.30
CA LEU A 139 4.58 -6.82 -19.76
C LEU A 139 4.99 -5.55 -20.50
N VAL A 140 4.12 -5.10 -21.41
CA VAL A 140 4.28 -3.79 -22.05
C VAL A 140 4.24 -2.70 -20.98
N ALA A 141 5.27 -1.84 -20.95
CA ALA A 141 5.36 -0.74 -19.98
C ALA A 141 4.74 0.55 -20.54
N GLY A 142 4.20 1.40 -19.67
CA GLY A 142 3.70 2.71 -20.07
C GLY A 142 2.33 2.68 -20.74
N THR A 143 2.07 3.65 -21.62
CA THR A 143 0.77 3.84 -22.27
C THR A 143 0.69 2.96 -23.52
N PRO A 144 -0.16 1.91 -23.54
CA PRO A 144 -0.19 0.97 -24.66
C PRO A 144 -0.79 1.61 -25.91
N ASN A 145 -0.15 1.38 -27.06
CA ASN A 145 -0.69 1.67 -28.40
C ASN A 145 -1.57 0.53 -28.94
N VAL A 146 -1.60 -0.60 -28.23
CA VAL A 146 -2.35 -1.80 -28.58
C VAL A 146 -3.45 -2.06 -27.55
N ASN A 147 -4.63 -2.47 -28.02
CA ASN A 147 -5.79 -2.76 -27.17
C ASN A 147 -5.81 -4.20 -26.63
N CYS A 148 -4.74 -4.97 -26.81
CA CYS A 148 -4.61 -6.34 -26.33
C CYS A 148 -3.48 -6.45 -25.32
N LYS A 149 -3.61 -7.39 -24.37
CA LYS A 149 -2.51 -7.69 -23.44
C LYS A 149 -1.43 -8.45 -24.19
N ALA A 150 -0.21 -7.95 -24.16
CA ALA A 150 0.96 -8.63 -24.71
C ALA A 150 1.91 -9.02 -23.57
N MET A 151 2.40 -10.26 -23.64
CA MET A 151 3.35 -10.85 -22.70
C MET A 151 4.58 -11.29 -23.49
N LEU A 152 5.73 -10.84 -23.03
CA LEU A 152 7.00 -11.07 -23.67
C LEU A 152 7.76 -12.17 -22.92
N TYR A 153 8.11 -13.25 -23.61
CA TYR A 153 8.96 -14.31 -23.10
C TYR A 153 10.37 -14.14 -23.65
N VAL A 154 11.32 -13.94 -22.75
CA VAL A 154 12.73 -13.80 -23.10
C VAL A 154 13.35 -15.19 -23.27
N ASN A 155 14.09 -15.37 -24.36
CA ASN A 155 14.84 -16.61 -24.57
C ASN A 155 16.16 -16.59 -23.78
N TYR A 156 16.13 -17.15 -22.56
CA TYR A 156 17.32 -17.22 -21.70
C TYR A 156 18.38 -18.23 -22.15
N ASP A 157 18.10 -19.08 -23.15
CA ASP A 157 19.14 -19.93 -23.75
C ASP A 157 20.17 -19.07 -24.52
N GLU A 158 19.77 -17.88 -24.95
CA GLU A 158 20.60 -16.87 -25.59
C GLU A 158 21.06 -15.78 -24.59
N LYS A 159 21.04 -16.06 -23.26
CA LYS A 159 21.36 -15.07 -22.20
C LYS A 159 22.70 -14.34 -22.36
N GLU A 160 23.69 -14.97 -23.00
CA GLU A 160 25.02 -14.38 -23.24
C GLU A 160 24.96 -13.20 -24.22
N ASN A 161 23.85 -13.09 -24.96
CA ASN A 161 23.61 -12.06 -25.96
C ASN A 161 22.86 -10.83 -25.40
N TYR A 162 22.44 -10.85 -24.13
CA TYR A 162 21.83 -9.68 -23.49
C TYR A 162 22.79 -9.02 -22.50
N TYR A 163 22.87 -7.69 -22.54
CA TYR A 163 23.22 -6.90 -21.36
C TYR A 163 21.97 -6.70 -20.51
N LEU A 164 21.54 -7.77 -19.83
CA LEU A 164 20.56 -7.64 -18.75
C LEU A 164 21.26 -6.97 -17.57
N PHE A 165 21.15 -5.65 -17.50
CA PHE A 165 21.50 -4.95 -16.27
C PHE A 165 20.51 -5.40 -15.20
N GLU A 166 21.00 -5.85 -14.03
CA GLU A 166 20.17 -6.10 -12.83
C GLU A 166 19.53 -4.80 -12.27
N VAL A 167 19.42 -3.78 -13.11
CA VAL A 167 18.98 -2.45 -12.78
C VAL A 167 17.49 -2.35 -13.07
N LEU A 168 16.73 -2.18 -12.00
CA LEU A 168 15.33 -1.83 -12.09
C LEU A 168 15.18 -0.33 -12.34
N TRP A 169 14.22 0.01 -13.19
CA TRP A 169 13.85 1.36 -13.53
C TRP A 169 12.42 1.66 -13.09
N ILE A 170 12.16 2.92 -12.76
CA ILE A 170 10.82 3.42 -12.46
C ILE A 170 10.58 4.71 -13.24
N THR A 171 9.42 4.80 -13.90
CA THR A 171 9.08 5.98 -14.71
C THR A 171 8.61 7.13 -13.83
N LYS A 172 8.72 8.35 -14.32
CA LYS A 172 8.26 9.57 -13.65
C LYS A 172 6.77 9.48 -13.28
N VAL A 173 5.94 8.92 -14.18
CA VAL A 173 4.51 8.69 -13.92
C VAL A 173 4.31 7.75 -12.74
N GLN A 174 5.07 6.66 -12.68
CA GLN A 174 4.98 5.66 -11.63
C GLN A 174 5.55 6.18 -10.29
N ILE A 175 6.57 7.04 -10.32
CA ILE A 175 7.04 7.78 -9.13
C ILE A 175 5.92 8.68 -8.58
N GLN A 176 5.19 9.40 -9.44
CA GLN A 176 4.07 10.23 -8.99
C GLN A 176 2.98 9.36 -8.34
N LYS A 177 2.63 8.23 -8.98
CA LYS A 177 1.68 7.24 -8.42
C LYS A 177 2.12 6.76 -7.04
N PHE A 178 3.41 6.43 -6.87
CA PHE A 178 3.98 6.05 -5.58
C PHE A 178 3.82 7.16 -4.52
N ILE A 179 4.18 8.41 -4.84
CA ILE A 179 4.09 9.54 -3.91
C ILE A 179 2.63 9.77 -3.46
N ASP A 180 1.68 9.66 -4.40
CA ASP A 180 0.26 9.81 -4.12
C ASP A 180 -0.27 8.70 -3.21
N LEU A 181 0.15 7.45 -3.46
CA LEU A 181 -0.18 6.29 -2.62
C LEU A 181 0.34 6.44 -1.19
N VAL A 182 1.61 6.83 -1.03
CA VAL A 182 2.22 7.08 0.28
C VAL A 182 1.48 8.20 1.02
N SER A 183 1.14 9.27 0.31
CA SER A 183 0.39 10.40 0.87
C SER A 183 -1.00 9.99 1.35
N CYS A 184 -1.68 9.10 0.62
CA CYS A 184 -2.99 8.56 1.01
C CYS A 184 -2.90 7.69 2.28
N GLU A 185 -1.92 6.78 2.35
CA GLU A 185 -1.71 5.94 3.53
C GLU A 185 -1.35 6.76 4.77
N GLN A 186 -0.50 7.79 4.63
CA GLN A 186 -0.19 8.68 5.74
C GLN A 186 -1.41 9.43 6.28
N LYS A 187 -2.31 9.90 5.39
CA LYS A 187 -3.57 10.53 5.79
C LYS A 187 -4.46 9.53 6.54
N ARG A 188 -4.55 8.29 6.07
CA ARG A 188 -5.31 7.20 6.70
C ARG A 188 -4.81 6.88 8.11
N ILE A 189 -3.49 6.74 8.28
CA ILE A 189 -2.86 6.46 9.58
C ILE A 189 -3.10 7.62 10.56
N LYS A 190 -2.91 8.87 10.12
CA LYS A 190 -3.16 10.06 10.95
C LYS A 190 -4.61 10.13 11.44
N ASN A 191 -5.58 9.84 10.58
CA ASN A 191 -6.99 9.87 10.95
C ASN A 191 -7.34 8.76 11.94
N THR A 192 -6.81 7.56 11.74
CA THR A 192 -7.00 6.43 12.67
C THR A 192 -6.42 6.74 14.05
N ASN A 193 -5.23 7.34 14.11
CA ASN A 193 -4.57 7.69 15.37
C ASN A 193 -5.28 8.84 16.10
N LYS A 194 -5.80 9.84 15.38
CA LYS A 194 -6.64 10.90 15.97
C LYS A 194 -7.91 10.34 16.62
N TYR A 195 -8.55 9.37 15.96
CA TYR A 195 -9.75 8.74 16.52
C TYR A 195 -9.43 7.93 17.78
N LYS A 196 -8.34 7.17 17.79
CA LYS A 196 -7.88 6.43 18.97
C LYS A 196 -7.55 7.35 20.15
N SER A 197 -6.79 8.43 19.91
CA SER A 197 -6.41 9.36 20.97
C SER A 197 -7.61 10.14 21.54
N GLN A 198 -8.59 10.50 20.71
CA GLN A 198 -9.85 11.10 21.17
C GLN A 198 -10.64 10.12 22.04
N SER A 199 -10.74 8.86 21.64
CA SER A 199 -11.39 7.80 22.44
C SER A 199 -10.68 7.58 23.79
N GLU A 200 -9.35 7.56 23.84
CA GLU A 200 -8.59 7.38 25.09
C GLU A 200 -8.72 8.58 26.03
N ALA A 201 -8.64 9.80 25.52
CA ALA A 201 -8.82 11.02 26.31
C ALA A 201 -10.25 11.09 26.90
N GLN A 202 -11.27 10.68 26.14
CA GLN A 202 -12.64 10.55 26.66
C GLN A 202 -12.75 9.49 27.76
N LYS A 203 -12.13 8.31 27.57
CA LYS A 203 -12.09 7.26 28.60
C LYS A 203 -11.44 7.75 29.90
N GLN A 204 -10.31 8.47 29.82
CA GLN A 204 -9.64 9.04 30.99
C GLN A 204 -10.47 10.13 31.67
N LYS A 205 -11.09 11.04 30.91
CA LYS A 205 -11.96 12.10 31.44
C LYS A 205 -13.16 11.56 32.21
N HIS A 206 -13.69 10.40 31.80
CA HIS A 206 -14.78 9.73 32.52
C HIS A 206 -14.32 8.80 33.66
N ALA A 207 -13.04 8.39 33.68
CA ALA A 207 -12.51 7.50 34.72
C ALA A 207 -12.33 8.20 36.07
N VAL A 208 -11.85 9.45 36.07
CA VAL A 208 -11.60 10.22 37.30
C VAL A 208 -12.90 10.46 38.10
N PRO A 209 -14.00 10.98 37.51
CA PRO A 209 -15.27 11.12 38.23
C PRO A 209 -15.84 9.79 38.73
N ARG A 210 -15.67 8.69 37.98
CA ARG A 210 -16.13 7.36 38.40
C ARG A 210 -15.36 6.85 39.61
N ALA A 211 -14.05 7.05 39.64
CA ALA A 211 -13.22 6.68 40.78
C ALA A 211 -13.59 7.49 42.04
N GLU A 212 -13.80 8.79 41.91
CA GLU A 212 -14.24 9.65 43.02
C GLU A 212 -15.59 9.18 43.60
N ILE A 213 -16.57 8.93 42.74
CA ILE A 213 -17.89 8.41 43.13
C ILE A 213 -17.74 7.09 43.89
N LEU A 214 -16.97 6.13 43.36
CA LEU A 214 -16.78 4.82 44.00
C LEU A 214 -16.05 4.93 45.34
N MET A 215 -15.05 5.80 45.47
CA MET A 215 -14.38 6.05 46.75
C MET A 215 -15.32 6.66 47.79
N ALA A 216 -16.16 7.62 47.40
CA ALA A 216 -17.17 8.19 48.29
C ALA A 216 -18.16 7.13 48.78
N ILE A 217 -18.62 6.26 47.88
CA ILE A 217 -19.50 5.12 48.24
C ILE A 217 -18.79 4.15 49.20
N ILE A 218 -17.52 3.82 48.97
CA ILE A 218 -16.74 2.96 49.88
C ILE A 218 -16.65 3.59 51.27
N ALA A 219 -16.38 4.91 51.34
CA ALA A 219 -16.36 5.63 52.62
C ALA A 219 -17.72 5.57 53.33
N LEU A 220 -18.83 5.72 52.60
CA LEU A 220 -20.19 5.58 53.16
C LEU A 220 -20.45 4.14 53.65
N TYR A 221 -20.01 3.12 52.92
CA TYR A 221 -20.10 1.72 53.34
C TYR A 221 -19.30 1.39 54.59
N HIS A 222 -18.23 2.14 54.88
CA HIS A 222 -17.49 2.00 56.13
C HIS A 222 -18.20 2.64 57.31
N ARG A 223 -19.01 3.68 57.07
CA ARG A 223 -19.79 4.38 58.11
C ARG A 223 -21.11 3.67 58.42
N ASP A 224 -21.82 3.21 57.38
CA ASP A 224 -23.04 2.42 57.53
C ASP A 224 -22.94 1.13 56.70
N MET A 225 -22.70 0.03 57.41
CA MET A 225 -22.59 -1.31 56.83
C MET A 225 -23.91 -1.81 56.22
N ARG A 226 -25.06 -1.21 56.57
CA ARG A 226 -26.39 -1.61 56.05
C ARG A 226 -26.54 -1.26 54.58
N LEU A 227 -25.91 -0.17 54.12
CA LEU A 227 -25.90 0.28 52.73
C LEU A 227 -25.39 -0.77 51.75
N ARG A 228 -24.58 -1.75 52.20
CA ARG A 228 -24.07 -2.83 51.35
C ARG A 228 -25.16 -3.80 50.86
N ARG A 229 -26.32 -3.81 51.51
CA ARG A 229 -27.47 -4.66 51.17
C ARG A 229 -28.56 -3.90 50.40
N GLU A 230 -28.37 -2.61 50.20
CA GLU A 230 -29.34 -1.73 49.56
C GLU A 230 -29.26 -1.80 48.03
N SER A 231 -30.31 -1.29 47.38
CA SER A 231 -30.33 -1.20 45.92
C SER A 231 -29.36 -0.12 45.40
N PRO A 232 -28.84 -0.23 44.18
CA PRO A 232 -28.02 0.81 43.55
C PRO A 232 -28.64 2.22 43.55
N ALA A 233 -29.98 2.31 43.49
CA ALA A 233 -30.69 3.59 43.56
C ALA A 233 -30.68 4.16 44.99
N ALA A 234 -30.96 3.32 45.99
CA ALA A 234 -30.91 3.74 47.40
C ALA A 234 -29.50 4.18 47.84
N ILE A 235 -28.45 3.51 47.34
CA ILE A 235 -27.06 3.91 47.58
C ILE A 235 -26.75 5.25 46.90
N ALA A 236 -27.26 5.48 45.68
CA ALA A 236 -27.12 6.76 45.00
C ALA A 236 -27.86 7.88 45.73
N ASP A 237 -29.09 7.65 46.21
CA ASP A 237 -29.84 8.62 47.01
C ASP A 237 -29.06 9.02 48.26
N TYR A 238 -28.50 8.03 48.97
CA TYR A 238 -27.69 8.27 50.15
C TYR A 238 -26.40 9.05 49.84
N LEU A 239 -25.73 8.74 48.72
CA LEU A 239 -24.56 9.49 48.26
C LEU A 239 -24.91 10.95 47.94
N PHE A 240 -26.02 11.21 47.24
CA PHE A 240 -26.44 12.56 46.87
C PHE A 240 -26.86 13.39 48.10
N GLN A 241 -27.47 12.76 49.11
CA GLN A 241 -27.76 13.41 50.40
C GLN A 241 -26.50 13.85 51.16
N HIS A 242 -25.40 13.11 51.00
CA HIS A 242 -24.11 13.40 51.64
C HIS A 242 -23.09 14.02 50.66
N ALA A 243 -23.55 14.52 49.50
CA ALA A 243 -22.65 15.00 48.44
C ALA A 243 -21.77 16.17 48.89
N SER A 244 -22.29 17.03 49.75
CA SER A 244 -21.56 18.16 50.33
C SER A 244 -20.36 17.74 51.18
N GLU A 245 -20.33 16.50 51.68
CA GLU A 245 -19.20 15.98 52.47
C GLU A 245 -18.00 15.59 51.60
N PHE A 246 -18.26 15.08 50.39
CA PHE A 246 -17.22 14.61 49.47
C PHE A 246 -16.83 15.67 48.44
N TRP A 247 -17.78 16.54 48.07
CA TRP A 247 -17.58 17.63 47.13
C TRP A 247 -18.03 18.97 47.72
N PRO A 248 -17.36 19.49 48.77
CA PRO A 248 -17.79 20.68 49.50
C PRO A 248 -17.78 21.98 48.68
N LYS A 249 -17.05 22.00 47.56
CA LYS A 249 -17.00 23.16 46.66
C LYS A 249 -18.19 23.25 45.70
N THR A 250 -18.69 22.11 45.23
CA THR A 250 -19.79 22.04 44.26
C THR A 250 -21.11 21.68 44.92
N GLY A 251 -21.09 21.05 46.10
CA GLY A 251 -22.29 20.57 46.79
C GLY A 251 -22.94 19.34 46.16
N GLU A 252 -22.45 18.92 44.98
CA GLU A 252 -23.04 17.87 44.16
C GLU A 252 -21.96 16.95 43.56
N PRO A 253 -22.29 15.67 43.30
CA PRO A 253 -21.36 14.72 42.70
C PRO A 253 -20.99 15.05 41.23
N PRO A 254 -19.81 14.61 40.76
CA PRO A 254 -19.31 14.95 39.42
C PRO A 254 -19.98 14.17 38.27
N LEU A 255 -20.92 13.27 38.58
CA LEU A 255 -21.70 12.49 37.62
C LEU A 255 -23.19 12.65 37.93
N SER A 256 -24.03 12.65 36.88
CA SER A 256 -25.49 12.68 37.06
C SER A 256 -26.01 11.44 37.77
N TYR A 257 -27.14 11.58 38.46
CA TYR A 257 -27.78 10.52 39.23
C TYR A 257 -27.93 9.21 38.44
N ASP A 258 -28.50 9.27 37.23
CA ASP A 258 -28.68 8.09 36.36
C ASP A 258 -27.36 7.40 36.01
N THR A 259 -26.29 8.19 35.81
CA THR A 259 -24.96 7.67 35.52
C THR A 259 -24.36 6.95 36.73
N VAL A 260 -24.57 7.50 37.93
CA VAL A 260 -24.13 6.89 39.20
C VAL A 260 -24.88 5.58 39.46
N VAL A 261 -26.20 5.57 39.29
CA VAL A 261 -27.01 4.35 39.44
C VAL A 261 -26.58 3.28 38.44
N SER A 262 -26.32 3.65 37.18
CA SER A 262 -25.81 2.71 36.17
C SER A 262 -24.42 2.18 36.51
N LEU A 263 -23.52 3.02 37.04
CA LEU A 263 -22.19 2.63 37.49
C LEU A 263 -22.28 1.62 38.64
N LEU A 264 -23.09 1.94 39.65
CA LEU A 264 -23.35 1.07 40.80
C LEU A 264 -23.94 -0.28 40.38
N ARG A 265 -24.95 -0.29 39.49
CA ARG A 265 -25.51 -1.52 38.92
C ARG A 265 -24.44 -2.36 38.22
N SER A 266 -23.51 -1.73 37.51
CA SER A 266 -22.40 -2.42 36.85
C SER A 266 -21.42 -3.03 37.85
N CYS A 267 -21.11 -2.33 38.94
CA CYS A 267 -20.18 -2.81 39.97
C CYS A 267 -20.79 -3.88 40.89
N MET A 268 -22.11 -3.80 41.13
CA MET A 268 -22.84 -4.72 42.02
C MET A 268 -23.41 -5.94 41.29
N LYS A 269 -23.43 -5.95 39.95
CA LYS A 269 -23.70 -7.17 39.19
C LYS A 269 -22.63 -8.20 39.54
N ASN A 270 -23.05 -9.34 40.08
CA ASN A 270 -22.19 -10.50 40.29
C ASN A 270 -21.34 -10.75 39.03
N ILE A 271 -20.03 -10.60 39.18
CA ILE A 271 -19.07 -11.17 38.25
C ILE A 271 -19.34 -12.67 38.30
N LYS A 272 -20.07 -13.20 37.31
CA LYS A 272 -20.03 -14.64 37.05
C LYS A 272 -18.61 -14.90 36.59
N PHE A 273 -17.78 -15.40 37.52
CA PHE A 273 -16.55 -16.08 37.15
C PHE A 273 -16.98 -17.30 36.33
N ASN A 274 -16.77 -17.22 35.02
CA ASN A 274 -16.65 -18.40 34.18
C ASN A 274 -15.24 -18.96 34.35
#